data_AF-A0A5C1AK49-F1
#
_entry.id   AF-A0A5C1AK49-F1
#
_cell.length_a   1.000
_cell.length_b   1.000
_cell.length_c   1.000
_cell.angle_alpha   90.00
_cell.angle_beta   90.00
_cell.angle_gamma   90.00
#
_symmetry.space_group_name_H-M   'P 1'
#
loop_
_entity.id
_entity.type
_entity.pdbx_description
1 polymer ?
#
loop_
_entity_poly.entity_id
_entity_poly.type
_entity_poly.pdbx_seq_one_letter_code
_entity_poly.pdbx_strand_id
1 'polypeptide(L)'
;MRGTGLVSIGTELLYAFFAVNGRAARLRVSIEECDRMDLFPGRQVRVALPDQDAGIVLVTAVSHAPPFAWVEVEFAGAATRAG
;
A
#
# COMPACT_ATOMS: atom_id res chain seq x y z
N MET A 1 3.90 -13.12 1.62
CA MET A 1 2.58 -13.38 2.25
C MET A 1 1.48 -12.81 1.37
N ARG A 2 0.28 -13.39 1.30
CA ARG A 2 -0.86 -12.81 0.57
C ARG A 2 -2.16 -13.07 1.32
N GLY A 3 -3.12 -12.17 1.20
CA GLY A 3 -4.40 -12.32 1.88
C GLY A 3 -5.39 -11.22 1.51
N THR A 4 -6.54 -11.25 2.15
CA THR A 4 -7.52 -10.15 2.17
C THR A 4 -7.74 -9.73 3.60
N GLY A 5 -7.89 -8.43 3.84
CA GLY A 5 -8.12 -7.92 5.19
C GLY A 5 -8.22 -6.41 5.20
N LEU A 6 -8.36 -5.86 6.40
CA LEU A 6 -8.35 -4.41 6.61
C LEU A 6 -6.93 -3.87 6.42
N VAL A 7 -6.77 -2.99 5.45
CA VAL A 7 -5.54 -2.27 5.14
C VAL A 7 -5.80 -0.80 5.44
N SER A 8 -4.94 -0.19 6.26
CA SER A 8 -4.96 1.26 6.43
C SER A 8 -4.06 1.90 5.37
N ILE A 9 -4.56 2.93 4.68
CA ILE A 9 -3.82 3.72 3.69
C ILE A 9 -4.05 5.19 3.99
N GLY A 10 -3.00 5.89 4.45
CA GLY A 10 -3.14 7.25 4.94
C GLY A 10 -4.08 7.33 6.14
N THR A 11 -5.22 7.99 5.97
CA THR A 11 -6.30 8.09 6.97
C THR A 11 -7.45 7.12 6.73
N GLU A 12 -7.42 6.39 5.62
CA GLU A 12 -8.50 5.49 5.20
C GLU A 12 -8.25 4.07 5.72
N LEU A 13 -9.33 3.34 5.96
CA LEU A 13 -9.31 1.92 6.32
C LEU A 13 -10.19 1.16 5.34
N LEU A 14 -9.58 0.28 4.55
CA LEU A 14 -10.21 -0.37 3.40
C LEU A 14 -10.07 -1.88 3.52
N TYR A 15 -11.09 -2.62 3.10
CA TYR A 15 -10.96 -4.07 2.95
C TYR A 15 -10.36 -4.38 1.57
N ALA A 16 -9.08 -4.77 1.55
CA ALA A 16 -8.32 -4.91 0.31
C ALA A 16 -7.64 -6.28 0.22
N PHE A 17 -7.34 -6.70 -1.02
CA PHE A 17 -6.38 -7.78 -1.24
C PHE A 17 -4.97 -7.21 -1.20
N PHE A 18 -4.05 -7.93 -0.55
CA PHE A 18 -2.65 -7.56 -0.48
C PHE A 18 -1.74 -8.77 -0.72
N ALA A 19 -0.59 -8.51 -1.34
CA ALA A 19 0.48 -9.48 -1.51
C ALA A 19 1.83 -8.82 -1.19
N VAL A 20 2.55 -9.36 -0.22
CA VAL A 20 3.87 -8.90 0.23
C VAL A 20 4.95 -9.85 -0.29
N ASN A 21 5.96 -9.28 -0.94
CA ASN A 21 7.17 -9.96 -1.40
C ASN A 21 8.41 -9.16 -0.97
N GLY A 22 9.05 -9.58 0.13
CA GLY A 22 10.18 -8.85 0.71
C GLY A 22 9.75 -7.46 1.18
N ARG A 23 10.34 -6.41 0.60
CA ARG A 23 10.01 -5.01 0.87
C ARG A 23 8.95 -4.43 -0.06
N ALA A 24 8.50 -5.19 -1.06
CA ALA A 24 7.43 -4.76 -1.93
C ALA A 24 6.09 -5.31 -1.43
N ALA A 25 5.03 -4.52 -1.52
CA ALA A 25 3.67 -4.98 -1.41
C ALA A 25 2.85 -4.51 -2.61
N ARG A 26 1.87 -5.32 -2.98
CA ARG A 26 0.90 -5.01 -4.02
C ARG A 26 -0.49 -5.04 -3.42
N LEU A 27 -1.22 -3.95 -3.56
CA LEU A 27 -2.56 -3.74 -3.02
C LEU A 27 -3.57 -3.70 -4.17
N ARG A 28 -4.73 -4.32 -3.98
CA ARG A 28 -5.88 -4.16 -4.86
C ARG A 28 -6.95 -3.36 -4.14
N VAL A 29 -7.18 -2.14 -4.61
CA VAL A 29 -8.22 -1.23 -4.12
C VAL A 29 -9.22 -0.94 -5.24
N SER A 30 -10.37 -0.33 -4.94
CA SER A 30 -11.25 0.17 -6.00
C SER A 30 -10.60 1.35 -6.73
N ILE A 31 -11.02 1.61 -7.97
CA ILE A 31 -10.55 2.81 -8.70
C ILE A 31 -10.95 4.08 -7.96
N GLU A 32 -12.18 4.15 -7.45
CA GLU A 32 -12.68 5.31 -6.70
C GLU A 32 -11.85 5.56 -5.44
N GLU A 33 -11.45 4.52 -4.72
CA GLU A 33 -10.56 4.62 -3.56
C GLU A 33 -9.16 5.10 -3.97
N CYS A 34 -8.61 4.56 -5.06
CA CYS A 34 -7.32 4.95 -5.60
C CYS A 34 -7.28 6.44 -5.95
N ASP A 35 -8.29 6.93 -6.66
CA ASP A 35 -8.42 8.32 -7.08
C ASP A 35 -8.69 9.23 -5.87
N ARG A 36 -9.58 8.83 -4.95
CA ARG A 36 -9.91 9.59 -3.74
C ARG A 36 -8.72 9.79 -2.82
N MET A 37 -7.84 8.79 -2.72
CA MET A 37 -6.62 8.84 -1.91
C MET A 37 -5.43 9.49 -2.62
N ASP A 38 -5.59 9.91 -3.88
CA ASP A 38 -4.53 10.50 -4.70
C ASP A 38 -3.28 9.60 -4.73
N LEU A 39 -3.49 8.30 -5.03
CA LEU A 39 -2.41 7.33 -5.13
C LEU A 39 -1.79 7.38 -6.52
N PHE A 40 -0.52 7.80 -6.59
CA PHE A 40 0.26 7.86 -7.83
C PHE A 40 1.73 7.48 -7.58
N PRO A 41 2.47 7.01 -8.61
CA PRO A 41 3.89 6.68 -8.46
C PRO A 41 4.72 7.86 -7.94
N GLY A 42 5.56 7.62 -6.93
CA GLY A 42 6.34 8.64 -6.23
C GLY A 42 5.68 9.18 -4.95
N ARG A 43 4.40 8.89 -4.72
CA ARG A 43 3.70 9.29 -3.49
C ARG A 43 4.21 8.48 -2.29
N GLN A 44 4.55 9.15 -1.20
CA GLN A 44 4.75 8.50 0.09
C GLN A 44 3.44 8.47 0.87
N VAL A 45 3.09 7.32 1.42
CA VAL A 45 1.86 7.13 2.19
C VAL A 45 2.12 6.17 3.36
N ARG A 46 1.40 6.37 4.46
CA ARG A 46 1.44 5.45 5.59
C ARG A 46 0.53 4.26 5.29
N VAL A 47 1.04 3.03 5.36
CA VAL A 47 0.28 1.81 5.13
C VAL A 47 0.43 0.86 6.31
N ALA A 48 -0.70 0.32 6.78
CA ALA A 48 -0.73 -0.80 7.71
C ALA A 48 -1.41 -2.00 7.04
N LEU A 49 -0.71 -3.13 6.99
CA LEU A 49 -1.25 -4.39 6.50
C LEU A 49 -1.76 -5.24 7.67
N PRO A 50 -2.62 -6.24 7.44
CA PRO A 50 -2.92 -7.23 8.47
C PRO A 50 -1.64 -7.82 9.05
N ASP A 51 -1.56 -7.86 10.38
CA ASP A 51 -0.43 -8.37 11.16
C ASP A 51 0.89 -7.63 10.94
N GLN A 52 0.87 -6.41 10.40
CA GLN A 52 2.05 -5.54 10.27
C GLN A 52 1.79 -4.14 10.83
N ASP A 53 2.78 -3.62 11.54
CA ASP A 53 2.75 -2.23 11.99
C ASP A 53 2.70 -1.26 10.80
N ALA A 54 2.04 -0.13 11.03
CA ALA A 54 1.94 0.92 10.03
C ALA A 54 3.32 1.50 9.70
N GLY A 55 3.71 1.45 8.43
CA GLY A 55 4.98 2.00 7.92
C GLY A 55 4.78 3.05 6.83
N ILE A 56 5.77 3.93 6.64
CA ILE A 56 5.79 4.81 5.46
C ILE A 56 6.29 3.98 4.27
N VAL A 57 5.49 3.95 3.20
CA VAL A 57 5.81 3.27 1.95
C VAL A 57 5.85 4.26 0.79
N LEU A 58 6.62 3.94 -0.23
CA LEU A 58 6.63 4.65 -1.51
C LEU A 58 5.73 3.91 -2.49
N VAL A 59 4.75 4.59 -3.09
CA VAL A 59 4.01 4.05 -4.23
C VAL A 59 4.95 4.00 -5.43
N THR A 60 5.23 2.81 -5.94
CA THR A 60 6.16 2.59 -7.06
C THR A 60 5.44 2.50 -8.39
N ALA A 61 4.22 1.98 -8.41
CA ALA A 61 3.40 1.88 -9.62
C ALA A 61 1.90 1.88 -9.28
N VAL A 62 1.09 2.35 -10.22
CA VAL A 62 -0.37 2.25 -10.20
C VAL A 62 -0.84 1.75 -11.56
N SER A 63 -1.65 0.69 -11.57
CA SER A 63 -2.18 0.09 -12.79
C SER A 63 -3.70 -0.07 -12.67
N HIS A 64 -4.44 0.62 -13.54
CA HIS A 64 -5.89 0.58 -13.54
C HIS A 64 -6.38 -0.68 -14.27
N ALA A 65 -7.23 -1.45 -13.61
CA ALA A 65 -7.88 -2.64 -14.13
C ALA A 65 -9.33 -2.66 -13.63
N PRO A 66 -10.22 -1.84 -14.25
CA PRO A 66 -11.57 -1.63 -13.76
C PRO A 66 -12.31 -2.92 -13.41
N PRO A 67 -13.00 -2.98 -12.25
CA PRO A 67 -13.33 -1.88 -11.34
C PRO A 67 -12.26 -1.57 -10.27
N PHE A 68 -11.04 -2.12 -10.40
CA PHE A 68 -9.98 -2.02 -9.40
C PHE A 68 -8.75 -1.27 -9.91
N ALA A 69 -7.90 -0.86 -8.98
CA ALA A 69 -6.54 -0.42 -9.24
C ALA A 69 -5.56 -1.30 -8.46
N TRP A 70 -4.46 -1.66 -9.12
CA TRP A 70 -3.31 -2.29 -8.50
C TRP A 70 -2.30 -1.22 -8.12
N VAL A 71 -2.01 -1.12 -6.83
CA VAL A 71 -1.03 -0.18 -6.28
C VAL A 71 0.16 -0.98 -5.78
N GLU A 72 1.33 -0.74 -6.37
CA GLU A 72 2.58 -1.31 -5.90
C GLU A 72 3.26 -0.32 -4.98
N VAL A 73 3.74 -0.81 -3.84
CA VAL A 73 4.40 -0.01 -2.81
C VAL A 73 5.68 -0.68 -2.35
N GLU A 74 6.65 0.13 -1.92
CA GLU A 74 7.89 -0.34 -1.32
C GLU A 74 8.05 0.24 0.10
N PHE A 75 8.27 -0.65 1.08
CA PHE A 75 8.59 -0.26 2.44
C PHE A 75 10.02 0.28 2.49
N ALA A 76 10.18 1.50 3.00
CA ALA A 76 11.51 2.00 3.36
C ALA A 76 12.06 1.05 4.43
N GLY A 77 13.11 0.30 4.09
CA GLY A 77 13.79 -0.55 5.07
C GLY A 77 14.15 0.31 6.27
N ALA A 78 13.87 -0.17 7.49
CA ALA A 78 14.19 0.54 8.72
C ALA A 78 15.61 1.08 8.60
N ALA A 79 15.74 2.40 8.43
CA ALA A 79 17.03 3.04 8.52
C ALA A 79 17.43 2.87 9.99
N THR A 80 18.28 1.88 10.28
CA THR A 80 18.94 1.77 11.56
C THR A 80 19.58 3.13 11.83
N ARG A 81 19.00 3.92 12.74
CA ARG A 81 19.68 5.09 13.28
C ARG A 81 20.86 4.54 14.07
N ALA A 82 22.03 4.54 13.45
CA ALA A 82 23.28 4.45 14.19
C ALA A 82 23.38 5.75 15.01
N GLY A 83 23.08 5.64 16.30
CA GLY A 83 23.45 6.62 17.31
C GLY A 83 24.82 6.27 17.89
#